data_AF-A0A930HE29-F1
#
_entry.id   AF-A0A930HE29-F1
#
_cell.length_a   1.000
_cell.length_b   1.000
_cell.length_c   1.000
_cell.angle_alpha   90.00
_cell.angle_beta   90.00
_cell.angle_gamma   90.00
#
_symmetry.space_group_name_H-M   'P 1'
#
loop_
_entity.id
_entity.type
_entity.pdbx_description
1 polymer ?
#
loop_
_entity_poly.entity_id
_entity_poly.type
_entity_poly.pdbx_seq_one_letter_code
_entity_poly.pdbx_strand_id
1 'polypeptide(L)'
;MPTMVSSGRELICISQKDAHHLDYSTNDGRTWTPRYANSSYGTFLDLLYYGQELLAITSKGLYYSTNDGRTWTPRFTGTTYGAFLTLVNGGKELLAQTSKGLYYSTNEGRTWIKRP
;
A
#
# COMPACT_ATOMS: atom_id res chain seq x y z
N MET A 1 12.70 3.07 6.41
CA MET A 1 12.96 3.62 5.05
C MET A 1 11.62 3.79 4.38
N PRO A 2 11.39 4.85 3.58
CA PRO A 2 10.13 5.00 2.84
C PRO A 2 9.97 3.83 1.87
N THR A 3 8.79 3.20 1.87
CA THR A 3 8.50 2.12 0.92
C THR A 3 8.44 2.70 -0.50
N MET A 4 9.17 2.05 -1.41
CA MET A 4 9.25 2.38 -2.82
C MET A 4 8.87 1.17 -3.65
N VAL A 5 8.10 1.40 -4.71
CA VAL A 5 7.67 0.39 -5.68
C VAL A 5 7.96 0.87 -7.10
N SER A 6 8.08 -0.05 -8.05
CA SER A 6 8.27 0.29 -9.46
C SER A 6 7.00 -0.01 -10.28
N SER A 7 6.64 0.91 -11.18
CA SER A 7 5.63 0.72 -12.23
C SER A 7 6.26 1.00 -13.59
N GLY A 8 6.62 -0.05 -14.33
CA GLY A 8 7.35 0.10 -15.59
C GLY A 8 8.69 0.82 -15.40
N ARG A 9 8.79 2.05 -15.94
CA ARG A 9 9.98 2.93 -15.79
C ARG A 9 9.85 3.95 -14.66
N GLU A 10 8.73 3.96 -13.96
CA GLU A 10 8.48 4.88 -12.87
C GLU A 10 8.81 4.23 -11.52
N LEU A 11 9.41 5.00 -10.62
CA LEU A 11 9.45 4.68 -9.19
C LEU A 11 8.35 5.46 -8.49
N ILE A 12 7.65 4.84 -7.57
CA ILE A 12 6.60 5.47 -6.75
C ILE A 12 6.97 5.25 -5.29
N CYS A 13 6.91 6.31 -4.48
CA CYS A 13 7.19 6.21 -3.05
C CYS A 13 6.21 7.07 -2.24
N ILE A 14 6.13 6.76 -0.95
CA ILE A 14 5.49 7.64 0.03
C ILE A 14 6.35 8.90 0.16
N SER A 15 5.74 10.07 0.02
CA SER A 15 6.49 11.32 0.03
C SER A 15 7.18 11.53 1.38
N GLN A 16 8.47 11.92 1.32
CA GLN A 16 9.24 12.25 2.53
C GLN A 16 8.81 13.58 3.15
N LYS A 17 8.11 14.44 2.38
CA LYS A 17 7.66 15.75 2.84
C LYS A 17 6.31 15.68 3.55
N ASP A 18 5.44 14.78 3.09
CA ASP A 18 4.11 14.57 3.65
C ASP A 18 3.67 13.12 3.41
N ALA A 19 3.52 12.34 4.47
CA ALA A 19 3.12 10.94 4.35
C ALA A 19 1.64 10.75 3.92
N HIS A 20 0.85 11.82 3.76
CA HIS A 20 -0.42 11.77 3.03
C HIS A 20 -0.24 11.71 1.51
N HIS A 21 0.96 12.00 1.00
CA HIS A 21 1.23 12.13 -0.42
C HIS A 21 2.08 10.98 -0.95
N LEU A 22 1.95 10.74 -2.25
CA LEU A 22 2.83 9.87 -3.01
C LEU A 22 3.58 10.71 -4.03
N ASP A 23 4.86 10.40 -4.23
CA ASP A 23 5.68 10.98 -5.27
C ASP A 23 6.07 9.90 -6.28
N TYR A 24 6.36 10.31 -7.51
CA TYR A 24 6.93 9.43 -8.53
C TYR A 24 8.16 10.04 -9.21
N SER A 25 9.00 9.17 -9.74
CA SER A 25 10.22 9.52 -10.46
C SER A 25 10.30 8.72 -11.76
N THR A 26 10.78 9.36 -12.84
CA THR A 26 11.03 8.74 -14.15
C THR A 26 12.52 8.67 -14.49
N ASN A 27 13.38 9.02 -13.53
CA ASN A 27 14.82 9.16 -13.72
C ASN A 27 15.62 8.56 -12.55
N ASP A 28 15.24 7.33 -12.19
CA ASP A 28 15.91 6.52 -11.15
C ASP A 28 16.02 7.23 -9.79
N GLY A 29 14.98 7.98 -9.42
CA GLY A 29 14.89 8.63 -8.12
C GLY A 29 15.71 9.91 -7.99
N ARG A 30 16.29 10.43 -9.09
CA ARG A 30 17.05 11.71 -9.08
C ARG A 30 16.15 12.91 -8.81
N THR A 31 14.95 12.93 -9.39
CA THR A 31 13.93 13.94 -9.12
C THR A 31 12.58 13.30 -8.90
N TRP A 32 11.75 13.93 -8.06
CA TRP A 32 10.45 13.43 -7.65
C TRP A 32 9.37 14.47 -7.93
N THR A 33 8.25 14.01 -8.49
CA THR A 33 7.06 14.81 -8.78
C THR A 33 5.87 14.24 -7.99
N PRO A 34 4.96 15.08 -7.46
CA PRO A 34 3.76 14.57 -6.80
C PRO A 34 2.93 13.68 -7.73
N ARG A 35 2.60 12.48 -7.25
CA ARG A 35 1.66 11.54 -7.87
C ARG A 35 0.26 11.69 -7.29
N TYR A 36 0.19 11.85 -5.98
CA TYR A 36 -1.04 12.04 -5.23
C TYR A 36 -0.77 12.98 -4.07
N ALA A 37 -1.58 14.03 -3.92
CA ALA A 37 -1.29 15.16 -3.02
C ALA A 37 -2.52 15.58 -2.17
N ASN A 38 -3.37 14.61 -1.79
CA ASN A 38 -4.58 14.87 -1.02
C ASN A 38 -4.59 13.99 0.25
N SER A 39 -5.37 14.35 1.28
CA SER A 39 -5.38 13.60 2.55
C SER A 39 -6.58 12.64 2.71
N SER A 40 -7.38 12.44 1.66
CA SER A 40 -8.65 11.70 1.73
C SER A 40 -8.51 10.28 2.29
N TYR A 41 -7.40 9.59 1.99
CA TYR A 41 -7.16 8.19 2.37
C TYR A 41 -6.32 8.00 3.64
N GLY A 42 -5.97 9.08 4.33
CA GLY A 42 -5.11 9.04 5.51
C GLY A 42 -3.62 9.06 5.17
N THR A 43 -2.80 8.67 6.13
CA THR A 43 -1.34 8.61 6.00
C THR A 43 -0.97 7.28 5.36
N PHE A 44 -0.22 7.28 4.26
CA PHE A 44 0.34 6.07 3.67
C PHE A 44 1.48 5.56 4.56
N LEU A 45 1.46 4.26 4.86
CA LEU A 45 2.43 3.59 5.72
C LEU A 45 3.28 2.60 4.94
N ASP A 46 2.68 1.91 3.96
CA ASP A 46 3.36 0.90 3.15
C ASP A 46 2.71 0.80 1.75
N LEU A 47 3.48 0.36 0.76
CA LEU A 47 3.05 0.18 -0.63
C LEU A 47 3.50 -1.17 -1.18
N LEU A 48 2.62 -1.90 -1.86
CA LEU A 48 2.93 -3.21 -2.43
C LEU A 48 2.17 -3.45 -3.73
N TYR A 49 2.87 -3.88 -4.78
CA TYR A 49 2.19 -4.43 -5.95
C TYR A 49 1.75 -5.88 -5.72
N TYR A 50 0.49 -6.16 -6.03
CA TYR A 50 -0.09 -7.50 -6.07
C TYR A 50 -0.93 -7.66 -7.34
N GLY A 51 -0.43 -8.46 -8.28
CA GLY A 51 -1.01 -8.52 -9.63
C GLY A 51 -0.88 -7.16 -10.34
N GLN A 52 -2.00 -6.62 -10.82
CA GLN A 52 -2.05 -5.30 -11.49
C GLN A 52 -2.44 -4.17 -10.53
N GLU A 53 -2.61 -4.47 -9.25
CA GLU A 53 -3.05 -3.49 -8.26
C GLU A 53 -1.87 -3.03 -7.40
N LEU A 54 -1.83 -1.74 -7.13
CA LEU A 54 -1.01 -1.17 -6.07
C LEU A 54 -1.82 -1.13 -4.78
N LEU A 55 -1.39 -1.87 -3.76
CA LEU A 55 -1.96 -1.85 -2.43
C LEU A 55 -1.26 -0.79 -1.57
N ALA A 56 -2.03 -0.16 -0.69
CA ALA A 56 -1.53 0.76 0.32
C ALA A 56 -2.09 0.43 1.69
N ILE A 57 -1.20 0.22 2.65
CA ILE A 57 -1.57 0.37 4.05
C ILE A 57 -1.66 1.86 4.34
N THR A 58 -2.78 2.29 4.89
CA THR A 58 -2.95 3.65 5.38
C THR A 58 -3.42 3.68 6.83
N SER A 59 -3.36 4.84 7.46
CA SER A 59 -3.94 5.06 8.80
C SER A 59 -5.46 4.89 8.86
N LYS A 60 -6.15 4.78 7.70
CA LYS A 60 -7.60 4.53 7.61
C LYS A 60 -7.95 3.09 7.19
N GLY A 61 -6.96 2.25 6.90
CA GLY A 61 -7.16 0.86 6.50
C GLY A 61 -6.31 0.47 5.27
N LEU A 62 -6.69 -0.64 4.64
CA LEU A 62 -6.10 -1.11 3.40
C LEU A 62 -6.87 -0.56 2.21
N TYR A 63 -6.14 0.04 1.27
CA TYR A 63 -6.66 0.57 0.02
C TYR A 63 -5.93 -0.07 -1.16
N TYR A 64 -6.55 0.01 -2.34
CA TYR A 64 -5.92 -0.41 -3.59
C TYR A 64 -6.13 0.62 -4.69
N SER A 65 -5.25 0.58 -5.68
CA SER A 65 -5.29 1.41 -6.87
C SER A 65 -5.02 0.56 -8.11
N THR A 66 -5.77 0.82 -9.18
CA THR A 66 -5.60 0.20 -10.51
C THR A 66 -4.96 1.16 -11.52
N ASN A 67 -4.54 2.34 -11.06
CA ASN A 67 -3.94 3.39 -11.88
C ASN A 67 -2.68 3.97 -11.22
N ASP A 68 -1.88 3.08 -10.64
CA ASP A 68 -0.58 3.36 -10.06
C ASP A 68 -0.60 4.44 -8.98
N GLY A 69 -1.64 4.46 -8.15
CA GLY A 69 -1.73 5.34 -6.98
C GLY A 69 -2.25 6.74 -7.26
N ARG A 70 -2.79 7.00 -8.46
CA ARG A 70 -3.48 8.27 -8.78
C ARG A 70 -4.83 8.39 -8.07
N THR A 71 -5.56 7.28 -7.94
CA THR A 71 -6.80 7.18 -7.17
C THR A 71 -6.86 5.87 -6.39
N TRP A 72 -7.57 5.88 -5.26
CA TRP A 72 -7.62 4.74 -4.35
C TRP A 72 -9.06 4.33 -4.00
N THR A 73 -9.27 3.03 -3.88
CA THR A 73 -10.54 2.43 -3.46
C THR A 73 -10.32 1.65 -2.16
N PRO A 74 -11.22 1.74 -1.15
CA PRO A 74 -11.10 0.95 0.06
C PRO A 74 -11.12 -0.55 -0.26
N ARG A 75 -10.15 -1.30 0.27
CA ARG A 75 -10.13 -2.77 0.24
C ARG A 75 -10.64 -3.32 1.56
N PHE A 76 -10.18 -2.77 2.68
CA PHE A 76 -10.60 -3.14 4.03
C PHE A 76 -10.38 -1.99 5.02
N THR A 77 -11.45 -1.50 5.64
CA THR A 77 -11.40 -0.39 6.63
C THR A 77 -11.94 -0.80 8.01
N GLY A 78 -12.21 -2.10 8.21
CA GLY A 78 -12.66 -2.63 9.49
C GLY A 78 -11.53 -2.74 10.52
N THR A 79 -11.88 -3.09 11.75
CA THR A 79 -10.93 -3.24 12.88
C THR A 79 -10.72 -4.70 13.32
N THR A 80 -11.40 -5.65 12.66
CA THR A 80 -11.41 -7.08 13.02
C THR A 80 -10.00 -7.66 13.11
N TYR A 81 -9.12 -7.32 12.16
CA TYR A 81 -7.75 -7.83 12.09
C TYR A 81 -6.69 -6.92 12.75
N GLY A 82 -7.10 -5.80 13.36
CA GLY A 82 -6.20 -4.79 13.90
C GLY A 82 -5.68 -3.83 12.83
N ALA A 83 -4.67 -3.04 13.20
CA ALA A 83 -3.99 -2.16 12.27
C ALA A 83 -3.00 -2.97 11.42
N PHE A 84 -3.04 -2.79 10.10
CA PHE A 84 -2.05 -3.36 9.19
C PHE A 84 -0.73 -2.60 9.37
N LEU A 85 0.38 -3.33 9.47
CA LEU A 85 1.71 -2.75 9.70
C LEU A 85 2.62 -2.94 8.47
N THR A 86 2.56 -4.11 7.84
CA THR A 86 3.25 -4.37 6.57
C THR A 86 2.51 -5.43 5.77
N LEU A 87 2.65 -5.36 4.44
CA LEU A 87 2.17 -6.36 3.49
C LEU A 87 3.32 -6.98 2.72
N VAL A 88 3.23 -8.29 2.48
CA VAL A 88 4.18 -9.02 1.64
C VAL A 88 3.42 -9.85 0.61
N ASN A 89 3.88 -9.81 -0.64
CA ASN A 89 3.38 -10.69 -1.69
C ASN A 89 4.02 -12.08 -1.55
N GLY A 90 3.26 -13.05 -1.03
CA GLY A 90 3.66 -14.46 -0.91
C GLY A 90 3.46 -15.28 -2.18
N GLY A 91 3.18 -14.64 -3.32
CA GLY A 91 2.92 -15.26 -4.62
C GLY A 91 1.48 -15.74 -4.78
N LYS A 92 1.05 -16.73 -3.99
CA LYS A 92 -0.35 -17.25 -4.01
C LYS A 92 -1.26 -16.57 -3.00
N GLU A 93 -0.68 -15.83 -2.06
CA GLU A 93 -1.38 -15.19 -0.97
C GLU A 93 -0.71 -13.87 -0.61
N LEU A 94 -1.49 -12.96 -0.06
CA LEU A 94 -0.97 -11.79 0.63
C LEU A 94 -0.73 -12.16 2.09
N LEU A 95 0.43 -11.78 2.61
CA LEU A 95 0.76 -11.87 4.02
C LEU A 95 0.66 -10.49 4.64
N ALA A 96 0.08 -10.40 5.84
CA ALA A 96 -0.03 -9.17 6.60
C ALA A 96 0.47 -9.38 8.02
N GLN A 97 1.45 -8.58 8.42
CA GLN A 97 1.67 -8.37 9.84
C GLN A 97 0.73 -7.28 10.32
N THR A 98 -0.09 -7.59 11.32
CA THR A 98 -1.01 -6.64 11.94
C THR A 98 -0.73 -6.50 13.43
N SER A 99 -1.36 -5.52 14.07
CA SER A 99 -1.29 -5.35 15.51
C SER A 99 -1.92 -6.50 16.32
N LYS A 100 -2.66 -7.43 15.66
CA LYS A 100 -3.28 -8.61 16.29
C LYS A 100 -2.59 -9.94 15.93
N GLY A 101 -1.51 -9.88 15.16
CA GLY A 101 -0.70 -11.04 14.78
C GLY A 101 -0.45 -11.12 13.27
N LEU A 102 0.04 -12.28 12.84
CA LEU A 102 0.26 -12.57 11.42
C LEU A 102 -1.04 -13.09 10.80
N TYR A 103 -1.37 -12.59 9.62
CA TYR A 103 -2.53 -12.99 8.84
C TYR A 103 -2.13 -13.27 7.39
N TYR A 104 -2.93 -14.06 6.69
CA TYR A 104 -2.82 -14.26 5.25
C TYR A 104 -4.17 -14.11 4.56
N SER A 105 -4.16 -13.77 3.28
CA SER A 105 -5.34 -13.62 2.43
C SER A 105 -5.13 -14.29 1.08
N THR A 106 -6.12 -15.06 0.64
CA THR A 106 -6.15 -15.72 -0.68
C THR A 106 -7.10 -15.04 -1.66
N ASN A 107 -7.65 -13.87 -1.31
CA ASN A 107 -8.65 -13.15 -2.09
C ASN A 107 -8.34 -11.65 -2.23
N GLU A 108 -7.06 -11.34 -2.46
CA GLU A 108 -6.56 -9.97 -2.70
C GLU A 108 -6.79 -9.02 -1.50
N GLY A 109 -6.75 -9.56 -0.28
CA GLY A 109 -6.83 -8.77 0.95
C GLY A 109 -8.25 -8.36 1.34
N ARG A 110 -9.30 -8.94 0.73
CA ARG A 110 -10.70 -8.70 1.09
C ARG A 110 -11.06 -9.35 2.43
N THR A 111 -10.55 -10.55 2.69
CA THR A 111 -10.65 -11.22 3.99
C THR A 111 -9.32 -11.86 4.39
N TRP A 112 -9.14 -12.04 5.70
CA TRP A 112 -7.87 -12.48 6.28
C TRP A 112 -8.08 -13.63 7.27
N ILE A 113 -7.21 -14.62 7.20
CA ILE A 113 -7.15 -15.77 8.11
C ILE A 113 -5.89 -15.63 8.96
N LYS A 114 -6.04 -15.75 10.28
CA LYS A 114 -4.90 -15.66 11.20
C LYS A 114 -3.96 -16.83 10.95
N ARG A 115 -2.66 -16.55 10.82
CA ARG A 115 -1.61 -17.59 10.84
C ARG A 115 -1.44 -18.07 12.28
N PRO A 116 -1.44 -19.40 12.53
CA PRO A 116 -1.14 -19.97 13.84
C PRO A 116 0.23 -19.57 14.36
#